data_AF-A0A9P6KS95-F1
#
_entry.id   AF-A0A9P6KS95-F1
#
_cell.length_a   1.000
_cell.length_b   1.000
_cell.length_c   1.000
_cell.angle_alpha   90.00
_cell.angle_beta   90.00
_cell.angle_gamma   90.00
#
_symmetry.space_group_name_H-M   'P 1'
#
loop_
_entity.id
_entity.type
_entity.pdbx_description
1 polymer ?
#
loop_
_entity_poly.entity_id
_entity_poly.type
_entity_poly.pdbx_seq_one_letter_code
_entity_poly.pdbx_strand_id
1 'polypeptide(L)'
;MIQSFASTIARKAVSIAWVDRFIQRNTNALISRRTVGIDSNRHNADSLIFDQRQPTESNSRESSASVLSNSDWGKFDRLLDAAINTGGGEEARKLSRTVHRVITQKLLLEQENQGLRDALSIKKNRLKRGRPLPLDQPDEDHTGGGAVFRSPHSVQRARDRQHQKDIAEQQLQLQKSEQAEARQANKALKARLLQERRAARRAAQDARAKQRANQATQRHLNQQAREARKQLQDSTKAARIGNTKASKQPHGEAVQVDRAAPTVSAVQSRRGRVIKTPSRYR
;
A
#
# COMPACT_ATOMS: atom_id res chain seq x y z
N MET A 1 2.43 47.55 -3.83
CA MET A 1 2.33 46.27 -4.59
C MET A 1 1.77 46.47 -6.00
N ILE A 2 0.64 47.15 -6.19
CA ILE A 2 0.07 47.40 -7.54
C ILE A 2 0.97 48.33 -8.37
N GLN A 3 1.49 49.41 -7.77
CA GLN A 3 2.39 50.35 -8.46
C GLN A 3 3.67 49.69 -8.97
N SER A 4 4.33 48.91 -8.11
CA SER A 4 5.57 48.20 -8.45
C SER A 4 5.33 47.20 -9.57
N PHE A 5 4.26 46.40 -9.47
CA PHE A 5 3.88 45.42 -10.49
C PHE A 5 3.55 46.08 -11.84
N ALA A 6 2.74 47.13 -11.84
CA ALA A 6 2.40 47.87 -13.06
C ALA A 6 3.65 48.52 -13.69
N SER A 7 4.58 49.02 -12.87
CA SER A 7 5.83 49.61 -13.34
C SER A 7 6.76 48.57 -13.96
N THR A 8 6.79 47.34 -13.43
CA THR A 8 7.54 46.22 -14.00
C THR A 8 7.00 45.81 -15.37
N ILE A 9 5.67 45.76 -15.53
CA ILE A 9 5.04 45.40 -16.81
C ILE A 9 5.21 46.50 -17.84
N ALA A 10 4.97 47.76 -17.46
CA ALA A 10 5.06 48.91 -18.36
C ALA A 10 6.52 49.32 -18.66
N ARG A 11 7.51 48.73 -17.97
CA ARG A 11 8.93 49.10 -17.99
C ARG A 11 9.18 50.60 -17.79
N LYS A 12 8.25 51.28 -17.12
CA LYS A 12 8.25 52.72 -16.83
C LYS A 12 7.67 52.95 -15.45
N ALA A 13 8.19 53.93 -14.72
CA ALA A 13 7.67 54.28 -13.42
C ALA A 13 6.23 54.81 -13.56
N VAL A 14 5.30 54.12 -12.91
CA VAL A 14 3.88 54.49 -12.90
C VAL A 14 3.61 55.41 -11.71
N SER A 15 2.87 56.50 -11.96
CA SER A 15 2.54 57.49 -10.93
C SER A 15 1.48 56.96 -9.96
N ILE A 16 1.51 57.48 -8.72
CA ILE A 16 0.53 57.13 -7.67
C ILE A 16 -0.89 57.50 -8.10
N ALA A 17 -1.06 58.65 -8.78
CA ALA A 17 -2.36 59.08 -9.31
C ALA A 17 -2.95 58.10 -10.35
N TRP A 18 -2.11 57.41 -11.13
CA TRP A 18 -2.58 56.36 -12.02
C TRP A 18 -3.05 55.13 -11.24
N VAL A 19 -2.34 54.77 -10.17
CA VAL A 19 -2.70 53.64 -9.29
C VAL A 19 -4.04 53.91 -8.60
N ASP A 20 -4.27 55.13 -8.12
CA ASP A 20 -5.53 55.51 -7.48
C ASP A 20 -6.70 55.43 -8.46
N ARG A 21 -6.54 55.97 -9.68
CA ARG A 21 -7.55 55.85 -10.74
C ARG A 21 -7.79 54.41 -11.16
N PHE A 22 -6.75 53.59 -11.22
CA PHE A 22 -6.84 52.18 -11.57
C PHE A 22 -7.63 51.39 -10.52
N ILE A 23 -7.38 51.64 -9.23
CA ILE A 23 -8.10 51.02 -8.12
C ILE A 23 -9.57 51.48 -8.13
N GLN A 24 -9.83 52.77 -8.30
CA GLN A 24 -11.19 53.32 -8.36
C GLN A 24 -11.99 52.78 -9.54
N ARG A 25 -11.35 52.56 -10.70
CA ARG A 25 -12.03 52.05 -11.90
C ARG A 25 -12.23 50.53 -11.88
N ASN A 26 -11.40 49.79 -11.14
CA ASN A 26 -11.46 48.33 -11.02
C ASN A 26 -11.83 47.87 -9.60
N THR A 27 -12.62 48.65 -8.86
CA THR A 27 -13.02 48.32 -7.49
C THR A 27 -13.67 46.94 -7.39
N ASN A 28 -14.57 46.59 -8.32
CA ASN A 28 -15.27 45.30 -8.32
C ASN A 28 -14.41 44.10 -8.75
N ALA A 29 -13.32 44.35 -9.48
CA ALA A 29 -12.45 43.29 -10.04
C ALA A 29 -11.22 43.04 -9.16
N LEU A 30 -10.73 44.08 -8.47
CA LEU A 30 -9.60 43.99 -7.54
C LEU A 30 -10.04 43.64 -6.11
N ILE A 31 -11.22 44.13 -5.71
CA ILE A 31 -11.85 43.79 -4.45
C ILE A 31 -13.05 42.94 -4.83
N SER A 32 -12.91 41.61 -4.73
CA SER A 32 -14.08 40.73 -4.81
C SER A 32 -15.12 41.27 -3.82
N ARG A 33 -16.31 41.65 -4.32
CA ARG A 33 -17.41 42.02 -3.43
C ARG A 33 -17.60 40.86 -2.46
N ARG A 34 -17.36 41.15 -1.19
CA ARG A 34 -17.28 40.16 -0.11
C ARG A 34 -18.61 39.42 -0.04
N THR A 35 -18.62 38.17 -0.50
CA THR A 35 -19.72 37.26 -0.18
C THR A 35 -19.57 36.84 1.27
N VAL A 36 -20.67 36.81 2.04
CA VAL A 36 -20.70 36.48 3.48
C VAL A 36 -19.85 35.24 3.85
N GLY A 37 -19.78 34.23 2.96
CA GLY A 37 -18.96 33.04 3.16
C GLY A 37 -17.43 33.27 3.13
N ILE A 38 -16.95 34.25 2.36
CA ILE A 38 -15.53 34.64 2.34
C ILE A 38 -15.17 35.44 3.61
N ASP A 39 -16.12 36.23 4.11
CA ASP A 39 -15.96 37.04 5.34
C ASP A 39 -15.90 36.14 6.58
N SER A 40 -16.76 35.11 6.66
CA SER A 40 -16.71 34.12 7.74
C SER A 40 -15.41 33.31 7.74
N ASN A 41 -14.90 32.92 6.56
CA ASN A 41 -13.62 32.23 6.45
C ASN A 41 -12.42 33.13 6.81
N ARG A 42 -12.48 34.44 6.52
CA ARG A 42 -11.46 35.40 6.96
C ARG A 42 -11.56 35.67 8.45
N HIS A 43 -12.75 35.89 9.00
CA HIS A 43 -12.91 36.05 10.44
C HIS A 43 -12.44 34.82 11.22
N ASN A 44 -12.65 33.60 10.70
CA ASN A 44 -12.06 32.39 11.28
C ASN A 44 -10.53 32.36 11.12
N ALA A 45 -9.98 32.76 9.98
CA ALA A 45 -8.52 32.81 9.79
C ALA A 45 -7.87 33.89 10.67
N ASP A 46 -8.47 35.07 10.75
CA ASP A 46 -8.02 36.21 11.53
C ASP A 46 -8.25 35.97 13.04
N SER A 47 -9.31 35.24 13.45
CA SER A 47 -9.49 34.80 14.84
C SER A 47 -8.50 33.70 15.22
N LEU A 48 -8.17 32.77 14.33
CA LEU A 48 -7.09 31.81 14.56
C LEU A 48 -5.72 32.50 14.72
N ILE A 49 -5.49 33.58 13.97
CA ILE A 49 -4.29 34.42 14.10
C ILE A 49 -4.33 35.25 15.39
N PHE A 50 -5.50 35.72 15.83
CA PHE A 50 -5.68 36.58 17.00
C PHE A 50 -5.70 35.82 18.33
N ASP A 51 -6.35 34.65 18.40
CA ASP A 51 -6.34 33.74 19.54
C ASP A 51 -4.93 33.17 19.80
N GLN A 52 -4.08 33.09 18.77
CA GLN A 52 -2.66 32.73 18.91
C GLN A 52 -1.75 33.88 19.35
N ARG A 53 -2.23 35.13 19.33
CA ARG A 53 -1.43 36.33 19.66
C ARG A 53 -1.68 36.87 21.07
N GLN A 54 -2.65 36.35 21.79
CA GLN A 54 -2.83 36.65 23.20
C GLN A 54 -1.82 35.80 24.01
N PRO A 55 -0.88 36.40 24.76
CA PRO A 55 -0.19 35.67 25.79
C PRO A 55 -1.24 35.34 26.86
N THR A 56 -1.76 34.11 26.84
CA THR A 56 -2.40 33.55 28.03
C THR A 56 -1.30 33.41 29.06
N GLU A 57 -1.07 34.45 29.85
CA GLU A 57 -0.45 34.34 31.17
C GLU A 57 -1.40 33.52 32.04
N SER A 58 -1.42 32.21 31.81
CA SER A 58 -1.94 31.25 32.75
C SER A 58 -0.73 30.57 33.36
N ASN A 59 -0.19 31.23 34.38
CA ASN A 59 0.62 30.59 35.41
C ASN A 59 -0.24 29.50 36.08
N SER A 60 -0.27 28.31 35.48
CA SER A 60 -0.78 27.13 36.12
C SER A 60 0.23 26.01 35.90
N ARG A 61 0.88 25.65 37.01
CA ARG A 61 1.86 24.56 37.15
C ARG A 61 1.66 23.47 36.10
N GLU A 62 2.61 23.39 35.17
CA GLU A 62 2.71 22.31 34.19
C GLU A 62 2.72 20.97 34.92
N SER A 63 1.60 20.26 34.83
CA SER A 63 1.53 18.85 35.17
C SER A 63 2.24 18.07 34.08
N SER A 64 3.42 17.53 34.38
CA SER A 64 4.35 16.82 33.49
C SER A 64 3.82 15.52 32.87
N ALA A 65 2.51 15.27 32.92
CA ALA A 65 1.87 14.01 32.52
C ALA A 65 0.76 14.16 31.46
N SER A 66 0.51 15.36 30.93
CA SER A 66 -0.50 15.53 29.88
C SER A 66 0.09 15.27 28.49
N VAL A 67 -0.52 14.31 27.77
CA VAL A 67 -0.20 14.04 26.36
C VAL A 67 -0.58 15.27 25.55
N LEU A 68 0.40 15.93 24.93
CA LEU A 68 0.17 17.10 24.09
C LEU A 68 -0.80 16.73 22.96
N SER A 69 -1.93 17.44 22.90
CA SER A 69 -2.94 17.25 21.86
C SER A 69 -2.38 17.65 20.50
N ASN A 70 -2.75 16.93 19.45
CA ASN A 70 -2.33 17.21 18.06
C ASN A 70 -2.66 18.65 17.59
N SER A 71 -3.61 19.31 18.23
CA SER A 71 -4.02 20.70 17.98
C SER A 71 -3.08 21.76 18.56
N ASP A 72 -2.19 21.37 19.49
CA ASP A 72 -1.48 22.30 20.37
C ASP A 72 -0.07 22.63 19.83
N TRP A 73 0.03 22.98 18.55
CA TRP A 73 1.33 23.19 17.88
C TRP A 73 2.19 24.26 18.56
N GLY A 74 1.59 25.32 19.13
CA GLY A 74 2.32 26.35 19.87
C GLY A 74 2.94 25.86 21.19
N LYS A 75 2.39 24.80 21.80
CA LYS A 75 3.00 24.15 22.98
C LYS A 75 4.17 23.26 22.55
N PHE A 76 4.02 22.52 21.45
CA PHE A 76 5.12 21.77 20.84
C PHE A 76 6.28 22.69 20.43
N ASP A 77 5.97 23.85 19.85
CA ASP A 77 6.96 24.81 19.38
C ASP A 77 7.77 25.41 20.54
N ARG A 78 7.10 25.87 21.60
CA ARG A 78 7.76 26.36 22.83
C ARG A 78 8.67 25.31 23.47
N LEU A 79 8.26 24.04 23.48
CA LEU A 79 9.08 22.95 24.02
C LEU A 79 10.28 22.63 23.13
N LEU A 80 10.11 22.65 21.80
CA LEU A 80 11.20 22.47 20.85
C LEU A 80 12.20 23.62 20.97
N ASP A 81 11.72 24.87 21.04
CA ASP A 81 12.57 26.04 21.22
C ASP A 81 13.29 26.03 22.57
N ALA A 82 12.63 25.65 23.66
CA ALA A 82 13.27 25.48 24.96
C ALA A 82 14.40 24.45 24.90
N ALA A 83 14.15 23.28 24.30
CA ALA A 83 15.15 22.21 24.15
C ALA A 83 16.34 22.61 23.26
N ILE A 84 16.10 23.42 22.22
CA ILE A 84 17.16 23.91 21.32
C ILE A 84 17.98 25.02 22.00
N ASN A 85 17.33 25.91 22.75
CA ASN A 85 18.00 27.01 23.45
C ASN A 85 18.84 26.53 24.65
N THR A 86 18.55 25.36 25.22
CA THR A 86 19.34 24.77 26.33
C THR A 86 20.67 24.13 25.93
N GLY A 87 21.05 24.14 24.64
CA GLY A 87 22.35 23.60 24.18
C GLY A 87 22.34 22.92 22.80
N GLY A 88 21.36 23.21 21.94
CA GLY A 88 21.16 22.54 20.68
C GLY A 88 22.20 22.89 19.61
N GLY A 89 22.94 21.88 19.14
CA GLY A 89 23.80 21.97 17.96
C GLY A 89 23.02 22.13 16.65
N GLU A 90 23.72 22.25 15.52
CA GLU A 90 23.08 22.40 14.20
C GLU A 90 22.11 21.28 13.82
N GLU A 91 22.36 20.06 14.31
CA GLU A 91 21.48 18.90 14.11
C GLU A 91 20.10 19.07 14.77
N ALA A 92 20.06 19.66 15.98
CA ALA A 92 18.82 19.97 16.67
C ALA A 92 18.00 21.03 15.90
N ARG A 93 18.67 22.03 15.32
CA ARG A 93 18.01 23.05 14.47
C ARG A 93 17.48 22.45 13.16
N LYS A 94 18.22 21.52 12.53
CA LYS A 94 17.75 20.78 11.35
C LYS A 94 16.52 19.94 11.69
N LEU A 95 16.56 19.21 12.80
CA LEU A 95 15.42 18.43 13.28
C LEU A 95 14.21 19.31 13.55
N SER A 96 14.38 20.45 14.23
CA SER A 96 13.29 21.41 14.46
C SER A 96 12.61 21.86 13.17
N ARG A 97 13.40 22.27 12.15
CA ARG A 97 12.84 22.66 10.84
C ARG A 97 12.07 21.52 10.18
N THR A 98 12.54 20.28 10.30
CA THR A 98 11.82 19.12 9.74
C THR A 98 10.53 18.83 10.52
N VAL A 99 10.55 18.95 11.84
CA VAL A 99 9.37 18.76 12.69
C VAL A 99 8.32 19.84 12.38
N HIS A 100 8.74 21.10 12.29
CA HIS A 100 7.90 22.21 11.82
C HIS A 100 7.25 21.90 10.47
N ARG A 101 8.05 21.47 9.48
CA ARG A 101 7.53 21.11 8.15
C ARG A 101 6.48 20.00 8.23
N VAL A 102 6.73 18.94 8.99
CA VAL A 102 5.79 17.81 9.14
C VAL A 102 4.51 18.27 9.84
N ILE A 103 4.62 19.09 10.87
CA ILE A 103 3.47 19.64 11.60
C ILE A 103 2.63 20.53 10.68
N THR A 104 3.24 21.46 9.95
CA THR A 104 2.53 22.32 8.99
C THR A 104 1.84 21.49 7.90
N GLN A 105 2.52 20.47 7.37
CA GLN A 105 1.95 19.56 6.39
C GLN A 105 0.74 18.81 6.95
N LYS A 106 0.84 18.29 8.18
CA LYS A 106 -0.26 17.60 8.86
C LYS A 106 -1.46 18.54 9.05
N LEU A 107 -1.24 19.75 9.52
CA LEU A 107 -2.31 20.73 9.71
C LEU A 107 -3.00 21.07 8.38
N LEU A 108 -2.23 21.29 7.32
CA LEU A 108 -2.78 21.55 5.99
C LEU A 108 -3.64 20.38 5.50
N LEU A 109 -3.17 19.15 5.69
CA LEU A 109 -3.92 17.94 5.35
C LEU A 109 -5.19 17.79 6.18
N GLU A 110 -5.17 18.12 7.48
CA GLU A 110 -6.37 18.08 8.32
C GLU A 110 -7.42 19.08 7.84
N GLN A 111 -7.02 20.32 7.51
CA GLN A 111 -7.91 21.33 6.96
C GLN A 111 -8.43 20.96 5.57
N GLU A 112 -7.59 20.39 4.71
CA GLU A 112 -8.02 19.89 3.40
C GLU A 112 -9.03 18.76 3.56
N ASN A 113 -8.76 17.78 4.43
CA ASN A 113 -9.71 16.71 4.72
C ASN A 113 -11.04 17.24 5.26
N GLN A 114 -11.01 18.27 6.11
CA GLN A 114 -12.21 18.92 6.60
C GLN A 114 -12.98 19.61 5.46
N GLY A 115 -12.29 20.41 4.64
CA GLY A 115 -12.89 21.06 3.46
C GLY A 115 -13.46 20.05 2.45
N LEU A 116 -12.79 18.90 2.25
CA LEU A 116 -13.29 17.82 1.40
C LEU A 116 -14.53 17.16 2.00
N ARG A 117 -14.59 16.93 3.32
CA ARG A 117 -15.79 16.42 4.00
C ARG A 117 -16.96 17.37 3.85
N ASP A 118 -16.72 18.67 4.00
CA ASP A 118 -17.74 19.70 3.86
C ASP A 118 -18.21 19.83 2.40
N ALA A 119 -17.29 19.80 1.43
CA ALA A 119 -17.65 19.78 0.01
C ALA A 119 -18.49 18.53 -0.34
N LEU A 120 -18.14 17.38 0.24
CA LEU A 120 -18.88 16.13 0.06
C LEU A 120 -20.28 16.22 0.70
N SER A 121 -20.40 16.80 1.89
CA SER A 121 -21.69 17.01 2.57
C SER A 121 -22.58 17.97 1.75
N ILE A 122 -22.04 19.07 1.25
CA ILE A 122 -22.73 20.02 0.37
C ILE A 122 -23.20 19.32 -0.91
N LYS A 123 -22.34 18.53 -1.56
CA LYS A 123 -22.70 17.77 -2.77
C LYS A 123 -23.83 16.77 -2.49
N LYS A 124 -23.76 16.02 -1.37
CA LYS A 124 -24.84 15.12 -0.92
C LYS A 124 -26.14 15.88 -0.70
N ASN A 125 -26.08 17.02 -0.01
CA ASN A 125 -27.26 17.84 0.27
C ASN A 125 -27.87 18.42 -1.01
N ARG A 126 -27.05 18.85 -1.98
CA ARG A 126 -27.52 19.31 -3.30
C ARG A 126 -28.27 18.20 -4.05
N LEU A 127 -27.77 16.96 -4.00
CA LEU A 127 -28.44 15.80 -4.60
C LEU A 127 -29.76 15.46 -3.91
N LYS A 128 -29.92 15.79 -2.62
CA LYS A 128 -31.17 15.61 -1.87
C LYS A 128 -32.21 16.69 -2.18
N ARG A 129 -31.79 17.94 -2.40
CA ARG A 129 -32.71 19.08 -2.68
C ARG A 129 -33.59 18.90 -3.91
N GLY A 130 -33.11 18.18 -4.93
CA GLY A 130 -33.86 17.92 -6.17
C GLY A 130 -34.71 16.65 -6.15
N ARG A 131 -34.72 15.89 -5.04
CA ARG A 131 -35.51 14.66 -4.94
C ARG A 131 -36.95 15.02 -4.58
N PRO A 132 -37.94 14.70 -5.42
CA PRO A 132 -39.33 14.93 -5.06
C PRO A 132 -39.67 14.09 -3.84
N LEU A 133 -40.34 14.71 -2.86
CA LEU A 133 -40.83 13.99 -1.70
C LEU A 133 -42.00 13.11 -2.15
N PRO A 134 -41.92 11.78 -2.02
CA PRO A 134 -43.02 10.90 -2.40
C PRO A 134 -44.18 11.09 -1.43
N LEU A 135 -45.14 11.94 -1.79
CA LEU A 135 -46.38 12.09 -1.04
C LEU A 135 -47.31 10.92 -1.36
N ASP A 136 -48.10 10.48 -0.38
CA ASP A 136 -49.10 9.44 -0.61
C ASP A 136 -50.02 9.84 -1.76
N GLN A 137 -50.27 8.94 -2.72
CA GLN A 137 -51.32 9.18 -3.69
C GLN A 137 -52.63 9.31 -2.89
N PRO A 138 -53.44 10.36 -3.12
CA PRO A 138 -54.79 10.35 -2.57
C PRO A 138 -55.54 9.14 -3.14
N ASP A 139 -56.49 8.62 -2.38
CA ASP A 139 -57.35 7.51 -2.82
C ASP A 139 -57.95 7.85 -4.20
N GLU A 140 -58.14 6.81 -5.02
CA GLU A 140 -58.50 6.88 -6.45
C GLU A 140 -59.74 7.75 -6.76
N ASP A 141 -60.53 8.10 -5.75
CA ASP A 141 -61.69 8.98 -5.80
C ASP A 141 -61.35 10.45 -6.14
N HIS A 142 -60.08 10.84 -6.16
CA HIS A 142 -59.63 12.16 -6.63
C HIS A 142 -59.08 12.08 -8.08
N THR A 143 -59.91 11.59 -9.01
CA THR A 143 -59.61 11.44 -10.45
C THR A 143 -59.65 12.79 -11.19
N GLY A 144 -58.88 13.78 -10.74
CA GLY A 144 -58.76 15.06 -11.42
C GLY A 144 -57.37 15.62 -11.19
N GLY A 145 -56.59 15.79 -12.25
CA GLY A 145 -55.21 16.30 -12.24
C GLY A 145 -55.06 17.77 -11.81
N GLY A 146 -55.79 18.20 -10.79
CA GLY A 146 -55.70 19.51 -10.15
C GLY A 146 -54.69 19.52 -9.00
N ALA A 147 -54.34 20.73 -8.55
CA ALA A 147 -53.49 20.92 -7.39
C ALA A 147 -54.17 20.36 -6.12
N VAL A 148 -53.55 19.36 -5.49
CA VAL A 148 -54.05 18.74 -4.26
C VAL A 148 -53.50 19.51 -3.04
N PHE A 149 -54.39 20.02 -2.19
CA PHE A 149 -54.00 20.63 -0.93
C PHE A 149 -53.49 19.55 0.05
N ARG A 150 -52.30 19.75 0.62
CA ARG A 150 -51.66 18.78 1.53
C ARG A 150 -51.58 19.35 2.93
N SER A 151 -52.03 18.58 3.92
CA SER A 151 -51.85 18.95 5.32
C SER A 151 -50.38 18.83 5.75
N PRO A 152 -49.89 19.67 6.69
CA PRO A 152 -48.53 19.57 7.22
C PRO A 152 -48.17 18.17 7.73
N HIS A 153 -49.16 17.46 8.31
CA HIS A 153 -48.99 16.11 8.82
C HIS A 153 -48.76 15.08 7.68
N SER A 154 -49.44 15.20 6.54
CA SER A 154 -49.19 14.35 5.37
C SER A 154 -47.76 14.52 4.83
N VAL A 155 -47.25 15.75 4.80
CA VAL A 155 -45.87 16.06 4.39
C VAL A 155 -44.86 15.45 5.37
N GLN A 156 -45.11 15.54 6.68
CA GLN A 156 -44.22 14.97 7.68
C GLN A 156 -44.14 13.44 7.57
N ARG A 157 -45.28 12.75 7.39
CA ARG A 157 -45.28 11.29 7.17
C ARG A 157 -44.44 10.89 5.95
N ALA A 158 -44.52 11.65 4.86
CA ALA A 158 -43.71 11.39 3.68
C ALA A 158 -42.20 11.58 3.95
N ARG A 159 -41.82 12.59 4.75
CA ARG A 159 -40.42 12.78 5.19
C ARG A 159 -39.94 11.63 6.06
N ASP A 160 -40.75 11.19 7.02
CA ASP A 160 -40.41 10.10 7.93
C ASP A 160 -40.20 8.79 7.15
N ARG A 161 -41.07 8.49 6.17
CA ARG A 161 -40.90 7.34 5.27
C ARG A 161 -39.62 7.44 4.44
N GLN A 162 -39.32 8.62 3.90
CA GLN A 162 -38.07 8.82 3.14
C GLN A 162 -36.84 8.62 4.02
N HIS A 163 -36.88 9.13 5.26
CA HIS A 163 -35.80 8.94 6.23
C HIS A 163 -35.62 7.44 6.59
N GLN A 164 -36.72 6.71 6.80
CA GLN A 164 -36.66 5.26 7.01
C GLN A 164 -36.07 4.51 5.81
N LYS A 165 -36.44 4.88 4.57
CA LYS A 165 -35.85 4.32 3.35
C LYS A 165 -34.35 4.61 3.28
N ASP A 166 -33.93 5.85 3.53
CA ASP A 166 -32.52 6.24 3.53
C ASP A 166 -31.71 5.44 4.58
N ILE A 167 -32.28 5.21 5.78
CA ILE A 167 -31.64 4.36 6.81
C ILE A 167 -31.55 2.91 6.34
N ALA A 168 -32.63 2.34 5.80
CA ALA A 168 -32.65 0.96 5.32
C ALA A 168 -31.64 0.74 4.17
N GLU A 169 -31.53 1.70 3.25
CA GLU A 169 -30.53 1.68 2.18
C GLU A 169 -29.10 1.72 2.72
N GLN A 170 -28.84 2.56 3.73
CA GLN A 170 -27.52 2.63 4.38
C GLN A 170 -27.18 1.31 5.08
N GLN A 171 -28.12 0.73 5.83
CA GLN A 171 -27.94 -0.56 6.48
C GLN A 171 -27.68 -1.67 5.45
N LEU A 172 -28.41 -1.68 4.33
CA LEU A 172 -28.19 -2.65 3.26
C LEU A 172 -26.81 -2.48 2.61
N GLN A 173 -26.33 -1.25 2.45
CA GLN A 173 -24.97 -0.99 1.95
C GLN A 173 -23.91 -1.54 2.90
N LEU A 174 -24.06 -1.30 4.21
CA LEU A 174 -23.16 -1.84 5.23
C LEU A 174 -23.14 -3.37 5.23
N GLN A 175 -24.32 -4.01 5.19
CA GLN A 175 -24.40 -5.47 5.08
C GLN A 175 -23.71 -6.00 3.82
N LYS A 176 -23.87 -5.31 2.68
CA LYS A 176 -23.20 -5.70 1.43
C LYS A 176 -21.68 -5.56 1.51
N SER A 177 -21.16 -4.51 2.16
CA SER A 177 -19.71 -4.39 2.38
C SER A 177 -19.18 -5.45 3.34
N GLU A 178 -19.87 -5.70 4.45
CA GLU A 178 -19.51 -6.76 5.41
C GLU A 178 -19.51 -8.14 4.74
N GLN A 179 -20.53 -8.43 3.92
CA GLN A 179 -20.56 -9.67 3.14
C GLN A 179 -19.43 -9.75 2.12
N ALA A 180 -19.05 -8.65 1.47
CA ALA A 180 -17.93 -8.62 0.54
C ALA A 180 -16.60 -8.87 1.27
N GLU A 181 -16.39 -8.26 2.43
CA GLU A 181 -15.22 -8.49 3.29
C GLU A 181 -15.16 -9.93 3.77
N ALA A 182 -16.27 -10.51 4.23
CA ALA A 182 -16.34 -11.91 4.63
C ALA A 182 -15.99 -12.86 3.46
N ARG A 183 -16.43 -12.55 2.24
CA ARG A 183 -16.06 -13.32 1.03
C ARG A 183 -14.57 -13.22 0.74
N GLN A 184 -13.98 -12.03 0.86
CA GLN A 184 -12.55 -11.82 0.67
C GLN A 184 -11.73 -12.57 1.72
N ALA A 185 -12.11 -12.50 2.99
CA ALA A 185 -11.47 -13.23 4.08
C ALA A 185 -11.51 -14.75 3.84
N ASN A 186 -12.68 -15.29 3.47
CA ASN A 186 -12.82 -16.71 3.13
C ASN A 186 -11.98 -17.12 1.92
N LYS A 187 -11.87 -16.27 0.90
CA LYS A 187 -10.98 -16.51 -0.26
C LYS A 187 -9.52 -16.56 0.18
N ALA A 188 -9.09 -15.64 1.05
CA ALA A 188 -7.74 -15.59 1.59
C ALA A 188 -7.41 -16.83 2.44
N LEU A 189 -8.34 -17.26 3.32
CA LEU A 189 -8.18 -18.47 4.12
C LEU A 189 -8.05 -19.72 3.24
N LYS A 190 -8.91 -19.87 2.22
CA LYS A 190 -8.82 -20.97 1.26
C LYS A 190 -7.49 -20.96 0.49
N ALA A 191 -7.00 -19.78 0.10
CA ALA A 191 -5.71 -19.64 -0.55
C ALA A 191 -4.54 -20.06 0.36
N ARG A 192 -4.57 -19.66 1.64
CA ARG A 192 -3.58 -20.09 2.65
C ARG A 192 -3.58 -21.60 2.85
N LEU A 193 -4.74 -22.22 3.07
CA LEU A 193 -4.85 -23.67 3.21
C LEU A 193 -4.30 -24.40 1.96
N LEU A 194 -4.55 -23.87 0.77
CA LEU A 194 -4.01 -24.45 -0.46
C LEU A 194 -2.48 -24.32 -0.54
N GLN A 195 -1.93 -23.18 -0.14
CA GLN A 195 -0.49 -22.97 -0.06
C GLN A 195 0.17 -23.93 0.94
N GLU A 196 -0.41 -24.11 2.12
CA GLU A 196 0.05 -25.06 3.13
C GLU A 196 0.02 -26.49 2.59
N ARG A 197 -1.06 -26.91 1.92
CA ARG A 197 -1.12 -28.24 1.27
C ARG A 197 -0.05 -28.41 0.19
N ARG A 198 0.26 -27.37 -0.59
CA ARG A 198 1.34 -27.41 -1.58
C ARG A 198 2.72 -27.49 -0.92
N ALA A 199 2.94 -26.73 0.15
CA ALA A 199 4.17 -26.76 0.92
C ALA A 199 4.39 -28.13 1.58
N ALA A 200 3.37 -28.71 2.20
CA ALA A 200 3.41 -30.05 2.78
C ALA A 200 3.75 -31.12 1.73
N ARG A 201 3.19 -31.02 0.51
CA ARG A 201 3.53 -31.92 -0.60
C ARG A 201 5.00 -31.79 -1.03
N ARG A 202 5.51 -30.56 -1.13
CA ARG A 202 6.93 -30.32 -1.46
C ARG A 202 7.84 -30.86 -0.36
N ALA A 203 7.56 -30.53 0.90
CA ALA A 203 8.31 -31.04 2.05
C ALA A 203 8.32 -32.58 2.12
N ALA A 204 7.19 -33.23 1.80
CA ALA A 204 7.12 -34.68 1.73
C ALA A 204 7.96 -35.27 0.58
N GLN A 205 8.00 -34.60 -0.58
CA GLN A 205 8.87 -34.97 -1.69
C GLN A 205 10.36 -34.84 -1.31
N ASP A 206 10.73 -33.72 -0.69
CA ASP A 206 12.10 -33.47 -0.24
C ASP A 206 12.53 -34.48 0.85
N ALA A 207 11.64 -34.79 1.80
CA ALA A 207 11.90 -35.81 2.82
C ALA A 207 12.13 -37.19 2.20
N ARG A 208 11.29 -37.58 1.22
CA ARG A 208 11.46 -38.85 0.48
C ARG A 208 12.75 -38.86 -0.33
N ALA A 209 13.13 -37.74 -0.95
CA ALA A 209 14.38 -37.61 -1.68
C ALA A 209 15.60 -37.75 -0.75
N LYS A 210 15.58 -37.10 0.41
CA LYS A 210 16.61 -37.23 1.46
C LYS A 210 16.72 -38.67 1.97
N GLN A 211 15.60 -39.33 2.26
CA GLN A 211 15.59 -40.73 2.67
C GLN A 211 16.20 -41.64 1.60
N ARG A 212 15.83 -41.45 0.32
CA ARG A 212 16.41 -42.21 -0.80
C ARG A 212 17.91 -41.96 -0.96
N ALA A 213 18.36 -40.71 -0.81
CA ALA A 213 19.77 -40.36 -0.85
C ALA A 213 20.54 -41.04 0.29
N ASN A 214 20.04 -40.98 1.53
CA ASN A 214 20.65 -41.64 2.69
C ASN A 214 20.67 -43.16 2.54
N GLN A 215 19.62 -43.76 2.00
CA GLN A 215 19.61 -45.20 1.71
C GLN A 215 20.61 -45.57 0.61
N ALA A 216 20.76 -44.73 -0.42
CA ALA A 216 21.73 -44.95 -1.48
C ALA A 216 23.18 -44.83 -0.95
N THR A 217 23.49 -43.83 -0.13
CA THR A 217 24.80 -43.71 0.51
C THR A 217 25.08 -44.89 1.43
N GLN A 218 24.10 -45.32 2.23
CA GLN A 218 24.28 -46.48 3.09
C GLN A 218 24.45 -47.79 2.31
N ARG A 219 23.76 -47.95 1.17
CA ARG A 219 24.00 -49.07 0.24
C ARG A 219 25.41 -49.05 -0.31
N HIS A 220 25.91 -47.89 -0.73
CA HIS A 220 27.27 -47.74 -1.25
C HIS A 220 28.31 -48.06 -0.18
N LEU A 221 28.16 -47.54 1.05
CA LEU A 221 29.02 -47.87 2.18
C LEU A 221 29.02 -49.38 2.48
N ASN A 222 27.84 -50.01 2.45
CA ASN A 222 27.73 -51.46 2.65
C ASN A 222 28.39 -52.27 1.52
N GLN A 223 28.32 -51.80 0.28
CA GLN A 223 29.01 -52.41 -0.85
C GLN A 223 30.53 -52.32 -0.68
N GLN A 224 31.05 -51.12 -0.39
CA GLN A 224 32.48 -50.90 -0.10
C GLN A 224 32.97 -51.78 1.05
N ALA A 225 32.20 -51.89 2.14
CA ALA A 225 32.54 -52.75 3.27
C ALA A 225 32.57 -54.24 2.89
N ARG A 226 31.66 -54.70 2.00
CA ARG A 226 31.67 -56.07 1.48
C ARG A 226 32.88 -56.34 0.61
N GLU A 227 33.21 -55.41 -0.29
CA GLU A 227 34.40 -55.50 -1.16
C GLU A 227 35.69 -55.53 -0.33
N ALA A 228 35.84 -54.63 0.65
CA ALA A 228 36.97 -54.62 1.55
C ALA A 228 37.10 -55.93 2.35
N ARG A 229 35.98 -56.48 2.86
CA ARG A 229 35.97 -57.79 3.53
C ARG A 229 36.40 -58.91 2.58
N LYS A 230 35.94 -58.90 1.33
CA LYS A 230 36.33 -59.88 0.32
C LYS A 230 37.83 -59.80 0.04
N GLN A 231 38.37 -58.59 -0.15
CA GLN A 231 39.82 -58.37 -0.33
C GLN A 231 40.65 -58.89 0.85
N LEU A 232 40.21 -58.68 2.09
CA LEU A 232 40.88 -59.22 3.29
C LEU A 232 40.82 -60.75 3.35
N GLN A 233 39.71 -61.37 2.94
CA GLN A 233 39.60 -62.82 2.87
C GLN A 233 40.51 -63.40 1.77
N ASP A 234 40.59 -62.73 0.63
CA ASP A 234 41.43 -63.17 -0.48
C ASP A 234 42.93 -62.98 -0.14
N SER A 235 43.30 -61.90 0.56
CA SER A 235 44.69 -61.69 1.03
C SER A 235 45.11 -62.70 2.11
N THR A 236 44.23 -63.07 3.03
CA THR A 236 44.51 -64.11 4.04
C THR A 236 44.61 -65.51 3.42
N LYS A 237 43.79 -65.82 2.40
CA LYS A 237 43.95 -67.04 1.58
C LYS A 237 45.25 -67.02 0.78
N ALA A 238 45.59 -65.90 0.14
CA ALA A 238 46.84 -65.74 -0.60
C ALA A 238 48.07 -65.85 0.31
N ALA A 239 48.03 -65.31 1.53
CA ALA A 239 49.08 -65.47 2.53
C ALA A 239 49.21 -66.93 3.01
N ARG A 240 48.09 -67.68 3.11
CA ARG A 240 48.11 -69.13 3.38
C ARG A 240 48.72 -69.94 2.23
N ILE A 241 48.48 -69.56 0.97
CA ILE A 241 49.02 -70.24 -0.22
C ILE A 241 50.49 -69.84 -0.48
N GLY A 242 50.86 -68.59 -0.19
CA GLY A 242 52.21 -68.04 -0.38
C GLY A 242 53.29 -68.62 0.54
N ASN A 243 52.92 -69.35 1.60
CA ASN A 243 53.86 -70.18 2.36
C ASN A 243 54.25 -71.48 1.64
N THR A 244 53.67 -71.74 0.46
CA THR A 244 54.04 -72.85 -0.41
C THR A 244 54.20 -72.37 -1.85
N LYS A 245 55.47 -72.22 -2.26
CA LYS A 245 55.98 -72.08 -3.65
C LYS A 245 56.30 -70.67 -4.15
N ALA A 246 57.60 -70.49 -4.35
CA ALA A 246 58.25 -69.51 -5.18
C ALA A 246 57.94 -69.67 -6.69
N SER A 247 58.22 -68.59 -7.43
CA SER A 247 58.65 -68.53 -8.84
C SER A 247 57.64 -68.85 -9.95
N LYS A 248 57.21 -67.81 -10.69
CA LYS A 248 57.54 -67.56 -12.13
C LYS A 248 56.63 -66.48 -12.73
N GLN A 249 57.25 -65.54 -13.46
CA GLN A 249 56.57 -64.63 -14.39
C GLN A 249 56.21 -65.33 -15.71
N PRO A 250 55.25 -64.78 -16.45
CA PRO A 250 55.33 -64.83 -17.90
C PRO A 250 55.27 -63.44 -18.57
N HIS A 251 56.15 -63.31 -19.55
CA HIS A 251 56.17 -62.36 -20.65
C HIS A 251 54.97 -62.61 -21.58
N GLY A 252 54.38 -61.55 -22.15
CA GLY A 252 53.31 -61.68 -23.13
C GLY A 252 52.93 -60.35 -23.78
N GLU A 253 53.60 -60.05 -24.88
CA GLU A 253 53.43 -58.91 -25.79
C GLU A 253 52.24 -59.15 -26.74
N ALA A 254 51.36 -58.15 -26.90
CA ALA A 254 50.31 -58.15 -27.93
C ALA A 254 49.93 -56.72 -28.36
N VAL A 255 50.63 -56.26 -29.41
CA VAL A 255 50.15 -55.59 -30.62
C VAL A 255 48.97 -54.61 -30.51
N GLN A 256 49.26 -53.34 -30.81
CA GLN A 256 48.33 -52.29 -31.21
C GLN A 256 47.63 -52.63 -32.54
N VAL A 257 46.31 -52.45 -32.59
CA VAL A 257 45.57 -52.25 -33.83
C VAL A 257 44.68 -51.03 -33.66
N ASP A 258 45.04 -49.95 -34.36
CA ASP A 258 44.16 -48.85 -34.67
C ASP A 258 42.93 -49.36 -35.42
N ARG A 259 41.74 -49.05 -34.90
CA ARG A 259 40.54 -48.96 -35.73
C ARG A 259 39.67 -47.81 -35.28
N ALA A 260 39.97 -46.65 -35.85
CA ALA A 260 39.04 -45.54 -35.96
C ALA A 260 37.72 -46.04 -36.58
N ALA A 261 36.61 -45.77 -35.88
CA ALA A 261 35.27 -45.84 -36.42
C ALA A 261 34.61 -44.46 -36.23
N PRO A 262 34.06 -43.83 -37.29
CA PRO A 262 33.52 -42.49 -37.20
C PRO A 262 32.23 -42.50 -36.40
N THR A 263 32.15 -41.61 -35.42
CA THR A 263 30.91 -41.25 -34.73
C THR A 263 30.00 -40.53 -35.72
N VAL A 264 28.87 -41.15 -36.05
CA VAL A 264 27.81 -40.49 -36.83
C VAL A 264 27.18 -39.42 -35.93
N SER A 265 27.58 -38.17 -36.16
CA SER A 265 27.06 -36.98 -35.49
C SER A 265 25.55 -36.89 -35.68
N ALA A 266 24.80 -36.98 -34.57
CA ALA A 266 23.37 -36.69 -34.58
C ALA A 266 23.13 -35.24 -35.02
N VAL A 267 22.36 -35.04 -36.08
CA VAL A 267 21.99 -33.70 -36.56
C VAL A 267 21.21 -32.98 -35.47
N GLN A 268 21.80 -31.91 -34.93
CA GLN A 268 21.19 -31.04 -33.92
C GLN A 268 20.44 -29.90 -34.63
N SER A 269 19.24 -29.56 -34.15
CA SER A 269 18.56 -28.33 -34.61
C SER A 269 19.31 -27.09 -34.10
N ARG A 270 19.08 -25.92 -34.71
CA ARG A 270 19.67 -24.62 -34.28
C ARG A 270 19.43 -24.27 -32.79
N ARG A 271 18.56 -24.99 -32.08
CA ARG A 271 18.28 -24.84 -30.64
C ARG A 271 18.73 -26.03 -29.78
N GLY A 272 19.61 -26.91 -30.29
CA GLY A 272 20.30 -27.93 -29.49
C GLY A 272 19.45 -29.11 -29.01
N ARG A 273 18.31 -29.43 -29.65
CA ARG A 273 17.53 -30.63 -29.30
C ARG A 273 17.91 -31.81 -30.19
N VAL A 274 18.03 -32.99 -29.57
CA VAL A 274 18.26 -34.28 -30.23
C VAL A 274 16.97 -34.76 -30.90
N ILE A 275 16.97 -34.89 -32.22
CA ILE A 275 15.83 -35.39 -32.99
C ILE A 275 15.95 -36.91 -33.10
N LYS A 276 14.98 -37.64 -32.55
CA LYS A 276 14.84 -39.10 -32.74
C LYS A 276 13.91 -39.33 -33.91
N THR A 277 14.43 -39.79 -35.05
CA THR A 277 13.60 -40.18 -36.19
C THR A 277 12.95 -41.55 -35.92
N PRO A 278 11.65 -41.73 -36.16
CA PRO A 278 10.98 -43.02 -35.98
C PRO A 278 11.48 -44.06 -37.00
N SER A 279 11.49 -45.33 -36.60
CA SER A 279 12.06 -46.47 -37.35
C SER A 279 11.39 -46.79 -38.69
N ARG A 280 10.30 -46.10 -39.04
CA ARG A 280 9.53 -46.32 -40.27
C ARG A 280 10.19 -45.74 -41.52
N TYR A 281 11.24 -44.94 -41.36
CA TYR A 281 11.98 -44.28 -42.44
C TYR A 281 13.48 -44.60 -42.40
N ARG A 282 13.84 -45.77 -41.86
CA ARG A 282 15.22 -46.25 -41.82
C ARG A 282 15.43 -47.35 -42.85
#